data_AF-A0A5K0W4H7-F1
#
_entry.id   AF-A0A5K0W4H7-F1
#
_cell.length_a   1.000
_cell.length_b   1.000
_cell.length_c   1.000
_cell.angle_alpha   90.00
_cell.angle_beta   90.00
_cell.angle_gamma   90.00
#
_symmetry.space_group_name_H-M   'P 1'
#
loop_
_entity.id
_entity.type
_entity.pdbx_description
1 polymer ?
#
loop_
_entity_poly.entity_id
_entity_poly.type
_entity_poly.pdbx_seq_one_letter_code
_entity_poly.pdbx_strand_id
1 'polypeptide(L)' 'IPLASYLPTWRGNIVDARLEMNPSRVVGMSLSVNAEGGVPGTKSGPGDFKLEIDWIKALRSG' A
#
# COMPACT_ATOMS: atom_id res chain seq x y z
N ILE A 1 6.59 5.82 5.13
CA ILE A 1 5.83 6.64 4.16
C ILE A 1 4.54 7.07 4.83
N PRO A 2 4.18 8.36 4.87
CA PRO A 2 2.91 8.81 5.43
C PRO A 2 1.71 8.16 4.74
N LEU A 3 0.66 7.80 5.48
CA LEU A 3 -0.61 7.30 4.89
C LEU A 3 -1.18 8.28 3.86
N ALA A 4 -1.00 9.58 4.10
CA ALA A 4 -1.41 10.65 3.19
C ALA A 4 -0.64 10.69 1.86
N SER A 5 0.45 9.93 1.71
CA SER A 5 1.19 9.81 0.46
C SER A 5 0.60 8.76 -0.48
N TYR A 6 -0.36 7.97 -0.03
CA TYR A 6 -1.08 7.01 -0.85
C TYR A 6 -2.38 7.64 -1.37
N LEU A 7 -2.85 7.18 -2.53
CA LEU A 7 -4.17 7.49 -3.08
C LEU A 7 -5.15 6.41 -2.60
N PRO A 8 -5.92 6.63 -1.52
CA PRO A 8 -6.82 5.61 -1.01
C PRO A 8 -7.98 5.40 -1.99
N THR A 9 -8.38 4.14 -2.12
CA THR A 9 -9.50 3.75 -2.98
C THR A 9 -10.46 2.83 -2.25
N TRP A 10 -11.76 3.01 -2.47
CA TRP A 10 -12.81 2.10 -2.01
C TRP A 10 -13.66 1.65 -3.20
N ARG A 11 -13.74 0.33 -3.41
CA ARG A 11 -14.50 -0.27 -4.53
C ARG A 11 -14.17 0.37 -5.89
N GLY A 12 -12.88 0.64 -6.13
CA GLY A 12 -12.40 1.23 -7.40
C GLY A 12 -12.53 2.75 -7.51
N ASN A 13 -13.09 3.43 -6.51
CA ASN A 13 -13.19 4.89 -6.51
C ASN A 13 -12.14 5.50 -5.57
N ILE A 14 -11.56 6.62 -5.99
CA ILE A 14 -10.71 7.44 -5.10
C ILE A 14 -11.60 8.01 -4.00
N VAL A 15 -11.13 7.93 -2.76
CA VAL A 15 -11.84 8.49 -1.60
C VAL A 15 -11.00 9.58 -0.93
N ASP A 16 -11.65 10.54 -0.28
CA ASP A 16 -10.92 11.48 0.58
C ASP A 16 -10.59 10.78 1.90
N ALA A 17 -9.29 10.56 2.13
CA ALA A 17 -8.77 9.89 3.33
C ALA A 17 -9.20 10.53 4.66
N ARG A 18 -9.52 11.83 4.65
CA ARG A 18 -9.85 12.63 5.84
C ARG A 18 -11.34 12.65 6.13
N LEU A 19 -12.18 12.52 5.10
CA LEU A 19 -13.63 12.56 5.21
C LEU A 19 -14.25 11.16 5.25
N GLU A 20 -13.69 10.22 4.49
CA GLU A 20 -14.30 8.91 4.23
C GLU A 20 -13.57 7.76 4.92
N MET A 21 -12.39 8.02 5.47
CA MET A 21 -11.64 7.06 6.28
C MET A 21 -11.47 7.59 7.71
N ASN A 22 -11.52 6.70 8.69
CA ASN A 22 -11.04 6.97 10.05
C ASN A 22 -9.70 6.26 10.25
N PRO A 23 -8.55 6.95 10.07
CA PRO A 23 -7.23 6.34 10.17
C PRO A 23 -6.95 5.72 11.55
N SER A 24 -7.60 6.21 12.61
CA SER A 24 -7.48 5.66 13.96
C SER A 24 -8.17 4.31 14.15
N ARG A 25 -8.95 3.84 13.16
CA ARG A 25 -9.68 2.57 13.17
C ARG A 25 -9.19 1.57 12.13
N VAL A 26 -7.97 1.74 11.61
CA VAL A 26 -7.35 0.73 10.75
C VAL A 26 -6.97 -0.47 11.63
N VAL A 27 -7.68 -1.58 11.45
CA VAL A 27 -7.49 -2.83 12.23
C VAL A 27 -6.67 -3.89 11.51
N GLY A 28 -6.34 -3.66 10.23
CA GLY A 28 -5.58 -4.59 9.41
C GLY A 28 -5.08 -3.91 8.14
N MET A 29 -3.98 -4.43 7.59
CA MET A 29 -3.39 -3.97 6.34
C MET A 29 -2.93 -5.19 5.56
N SER A 30 -3.19 -5.22 4.27
CA SER A 30 -2.70 -6.25 3.35
C SER A 30 -1.82 -5.60 2.28
N LEU A 31 -0.82 -6.33 1.82
CA LEU A 31 0.02 -5.95 0.68
C LEU A 31 -0.29 -6.90 -0.47
N SER A 32 -0.55 -6.31 -1.64
CA SER A 32 -0.67 -7.05 -2.90
C SER A 32 0.41 -6.57 -3.85
N VAL A 33 1.14 -7.51 -4.45
CA VAL A 33 2.19 -7.21 -5.42
C VAL A 33 1.66 -7.50 -6.81
N ASN A 34 1.75 -6.52 -7.72
CA ASN A 34 1.50 -6.70 -9.14
C ASN A 34 2.84 -6.74 -9.88
N ALA A 35 3.03 -7.75 -10.72
CA ALA A 35 4.27 -8.04 -11.44
C ALA A 35 4.33 -7.42 -12.85
N GLU A 36 3.36 -6.60 -13.22
CA GLU A 36 3.30 -5.96 -14.53
C GLU A 36 4.06 -4.63 -14.62
N GLY A 37 4.60 -4.11 -13.51
CA GLY A 37 5.24 -2.79 -13.46
C GLY A 37 6.64 -2.80 -12.82
N GLY A 38 7.51 -1.89 -13.28
CA GLY A 38 8.85 -1.69 -12.72
C GLY A 38 9.70 -0.72 -13.53
N VAL A 39 10.90 -0.40 -13.04
CA VAL A 39 11.88 0.41 -13.77
C VAL A 39 12.42 -0.35 -14.99
N PRO A 40 12.92 0.34 -16.05
CA PRO A 40 13.45 -0.35 -17.23
C PRO A 40 14.48 -1.43 -16.87
N GLY A 41 14.25 -2.66 -17.33
CA GLY A 41 15.10 -3.82 -17.05
C GLY A 41 14.61 -4.72 -15.91
N THR A 42 13.53 -4.38 -15.21
CA THR A 42 12.90 -5.31 -14.26
C THR A 42 12.21 -6.48 -14.98
N LYS A 43 12.28 -7.67 -14.40
CA LYS A 43 11.52 -8.83 -14.86
C LYS A 43 10.04 -8.63 -14.56
N SER A 44 9.19 -8.78 -15.57
CA SER A 44 7.74 -8.68 -15.48
C SER A 44 7.08 -10.02 -15.83
N GLY A 45 5.85 -10.25 -15.36
CA GLY A 45 5.05 -11.43 -15.68
C GLY A 45 4.91 -12.45 -14.53
N PRO A 46 4.18 -13.55 -14.74
CA PRO A 46 3.94 -14.56 -13.73
C PRO A 46 5.24 -15.27 -13.32
N GLY A 47 5.40 -15.57 -12.03
CA GLY A 47 6.58 -16.25 -11.48
C GLY A 47 6.60 -16.25 -9.96
N ASP A 48 7.65 -16.83 -9.38
CA ASP A 48 7.85 -16.81 -7.92
C ASP A 48 8.29 -15.41 -7.47
N PHE A 49 7.57 -14.84 -6.51
CA PHE A 49 7.94 -13.60 -5.84
C PHE A 49 8.48 -13.91 -4.44
N LYS A 50 9.62 -13.31 -4.10
CA LYS A 50 10.12 -13.32 -2.72
C LYS A 50 9.83 -11.98 -2.09
N LEU A 51 8.89 -11.95 -1.15
CA LEU A 51 8.64 -10.79 -0.30
C LEU A 51 9.37 -10.99 1.02
N GLU A 52 10.36 -10.15 1.30
CA GLU A 52 11.05 -10.11 2.59
C GLU A 52 10.67 -8.81 3.30
N ILE A 53 10.04 -8.93 4.47
CA ILE A 53 9.69 -7.80 5.33
C ILE A 53 10.38 -8.04 6.67
N ASP A 54 11.43 -7.26 6.93
CA ASP A 54 12.18 -7.40 8.18
C ASP A 54 11.43 -6.81 9.38
N TRP A 55 10.71 -5.70 9.20
CA TRP A 55 9.85 -5.12 10.23
C TRP A 55 8.80 -4.16 9.66
N ILE A 56 7.69 -4.00 10.37
CA ILE A 56 6.67 -2.96 10.12
C ILE A 56 6.56 -2.11 11.39
N LYS A 57 6.73 -0.78 11.27
CA LYS A 57 6.56 0.16 12.38
C LYS A 57 5.60 1.27 11.96
N ALA A 58 4.52 1.41 12.71
CA ALA A 58 3.69 2.61 12.66
C ALA A 58 4.16 3.57 13.75
N LEU A 59 4.45 4.81 13.37
CA LEU A 59 4.80 5.89 14.29
C LEU A 59 3.70 6.95 14.21
N ARG A 60 3.25 7.43 15.37
CA ARG A 60 2.40 8.62 15.44
C ARG A 60 3.27 9.85 15.21
N SER A 61 3.07 10.56 14.10
CA SER A 61 3.56 11.92 13.95
C SER A 61 2.57 12.87 14.62
N GLY A 62 3.07 13.77 15.49
CA GLY A 62 2.29 14.83 16.10
C GLY A 62 1.90 15.93 15.12
#